data_AF-A0A355S4T2-F1
#
_entry.id   AF-A0A355S4T2-F1
#
_cell.length_a   1.000
_cell.length_b   1.000
_cell.length_c   1.000
_cell.angle_alpha   90.00
_cell.angle_beta   90.00
_cell.angle_gamma   90.00
#
_symmetry.space_group_name_H-M   'P 1'
#
loop_
_entity.id
_entity.type
_entity.pdbx_description
1 polymer ?
#
loop_
_entity_poly.entity_id
_entity_poly.type
_entity_poly.pdbx_seq_one_letter_code
_entity_poly.pdbx_strand_id
1 'polypeptide(L)'
;GEDKLRFAEKGQVVTHWFNLQKDPFRTVNLLQGGSLLEVIDSSGIPVPVPAMIELLESSSARVRFQRRNLSLPSPRLEEYTVYPNGQIFVFIRAEEVGPPKPGMALLLTTPFFGNPNGWRVISPEGNLPVKPGATFEGRHLLLSRVPLPESYWVVPDDLLLLPGQAGARLITHVPLDPRLAIRRRVSCEQSGKGGRMAVQLRITPSFLEKPDLAEKYRGAYQDPAKLTAQSGNLVIDDPGDLNSDGFNEGEGCHVVRGARAVEFRAGAYDRADPVIKFVSPGVVGLPDVRIDGRIANSSSYNLCWERHDTLILRWNGTIPAGGRSLFTLE
;
A
#
# COMPACT_ATOMS: atom_id res chain seq x y z
N GLY A 1 -23.11 0.56 -5.06
CA GLY A 1 -24.35 0.91 -4.34
C GLY A 1 -23.94 1.75 -3.16
N GLU A 2 -24.01 3.06 -3.37
CA GLU A 2 -23.52 4.13 -2.50
C GLU A 2 -24.29 4.18 -1.17
N ASP A 3 -23.63 4.71 -0.14
CA ASP A 3 -24.21 5.19 1.12
C ASP A 3 -24.94 4.20 2.03
N LYS A 4 -24.27 3.09 2.38
CA LYS A 4 -24.59 2.38 3.62
C LYS A 4 -23.35 2.21 4.49
N LEU A 5 -23.33 2.87 5.63
CA LEU A 5 -22.52 2.46 6.79
C LEU A 5 -22.83 0.98 7.06
N ARG A 6 -21.87 0.10 6.73
CA ARG A 6 -21.98 -1.33 7.02
C ARG A 6 -21.34 -1.59 8.36
N PHE A 7 -22.16 -1.68 9.40
CA PHE A 7 -21.71 -2.19 10.69
C PHE A 7 -21.36 -3.66 10.52
N ALA A 8 -20.13 -4.04 10.89
CA ALA A 8 -19.80 -5.45 11.06
C ALA A 8 -20.62 -5.97 12.25
N GLU A 9 -21.71 -6.69 11.98
CA GLU A 9 -22.33 -7.51 13.01
C GLU A 9 -21.29 -8.52 13.51
N LYS A 10 -21.20 -8.66 14.83
CA LYS A 10 -20.23 -9.50 15.53
C LYS A 10 -20.00 -10.82 14.78
N GLY A 11 -18.80 -10.97 14.21
CA GLY A 11 -18.34 -12.24 13.64
C GLY A 11 -18.60 -12.45 12.15
N GLN A 12 -19.21 -11.52 11.41
CA GLN A 12 -19.31 -11.63 9.95
C GLN A 12 -18.26 -10.80 9.21
N VAL A 13 -17.54 -11.49 8.33
CA VAL A 13 -16.45 -10.95 7.50
C VAL A 13 -17.03 -10.09 6.38
N VAL A 14 -16.54 -8.86 6.23
CA VAL A 14 -16.86 -8.02 5.06
C VAL A 14 -16.04 -8.54 3.87
N THR A 15 -16.58 -9.47 3.08
CA THR A 15 -15.84 -10.23 2.05
C THR A 15 -15.97 -9.70 0.62
N HIS A 16 -16.72 -8.63 0.37
CA HIS A 16 -17.11 -8.28 -1.01
C HIS A 16 -16.89 -6.80 -1.32
N TRP A 17 -15.62 -6.38 -1.39
CA TRP A 17 -15.26 -5.12 -2.04
C TRP A 17 -15.00 -5.33 -3.55
N PHE A 18 -14.68 -6.55 -3.97
CA PHE A 18 -14.43 -6.92 -5.36
C PHE A 18 -15.33 -8.09 -5.81
N ASN A 19 -15.69 -8.13 -7.11
CA ASN A 19 -16.31 -9.30 -7.72
C ASN A 19 -15.26 -10.41 -7.84
N LEU A 20 -15.26 -11.34 -6.87
CA LEU A 20 -14.29 -12.42 -6.75
C LEU A 20 -14.23 -13.38 -7.95
N GLN A 21 -15.27 -13.44 -8.80
CA GLN A 21 -15.23 -14.23 -10.04
C GLN A 21 -14.41 -13.56 -11.15
N LYS A 22 -14.20 -12.24 -11.07
CA LYS A 22 -13.44 -11.43 -12.03
C LYS A 22 -12.28 -10.70 -11.36
N ASP A 23 -11.78 -11.21 -10.24
CA ASP A 23 -10.66 -10.64 -9.50
C ASP A 23 -9.34 -11.22 -10.02
N PRO A 24 -8.57 -10.47 -10.86
CA PRO A 24 -7.29 -10.94 -11.37
C PRO A 24 -6.22 -11.12 -10.28
N PHE A 25 -6.47 -10.64 -9.05
CA PHE A 25 -5.53 -10.66 -7.93
C PHE A 25 -5.98 -11.53 -6.74
N ARG A 26 -7.17 -12.15 -6.80
CA ARG A 26 -7.74 -13.02 -5.75
C ARG A 26 -7.52 -12.45 -4.34
N THR A 27 -7.94 -11.20 -4.14
CA THR A 27 -7.76 -10.45 -2.90
C THR A 27 -8.08 -11.31 -1.67
N VAL A 28 -7.10 -11.39 -0.78
CA VAL A 28 -7.11 -12.19 0.45
C VAL A 28 -8.32 -11.78 1.29
N ASN A 29 -9.08 -12.77 1.75
CA ASN A 29 -10.18 -12.56 2.67
C ASN A 29 -9.74 -11.66 3.84
N LEU A 30 -10.44 -10.54 4.03
CA LEU A 30 -10.26 -9.69 5.21
C LEU A 30 -10.43 -10.55 6.47
N LEU A 31 -9.57 -10.37 7.47
CA LEU A 31 -9.62 -11.13 8.72
C LEU A 31 -10.96 -10.90 9.46
N GLN A 32 -11.29 -11.74 10.43
CA GLN A 32 -12.34 -11.39 11.42
C GLN A 32 -11.94 -10.08 12.11
N GLY A 33 -12.64 -8.98 11.80
CA GLY A 33 -12.25 -7.61 12.17
C GLY A 33 -11.96 -6.68 10.98
N GLY A 34 -12.02 -7.23 9.76
CA GLY A 34 -12.07 -6.53 8.48
C GLY A 34 -10.76 -5.87 8.00
N SER A 35 -9.61 -6.21 8.60
CA SER A 35 -8.32 -5.71 8.13
C SER A 35 -7.61 -6.69 7.19
N LEU A 36 -6.84 -6.16 6.23
CA LEU A 36 -5.84 -6.92 5.47
C LEU A 36 -4.62 -7.24 6.35
N LEU A 37 -4.24 -6.31 7.23
CA LEU A 37 -3.10 -6.40 8.15
C LEU A 37 -3.52 -5.91 9.54
N GLU A 38 -3.06 -6.51 10.63
CA GLU A 38 -3.28 -5.96 11.97
C GLU A 38 -2.11 -5.04 12.36
N VAL A 39 -2.24 -4.20 13.38
CA VAL A 39 -1.12 -3.41 13.94
C VAL A 39 -1.10 -3.67 15.44
N ILE A 40 0.10 -3.90 16.00
CA ILE A 40 0.28 -4.07 17.45
C ILE A 40 1.14 -2.92 17.99
N ASP A 41 0.92 -2.59 19.25
CA ASP A 41 1.82 -1.74 20.01
C ASP A 41 3.12 -2.47 20.42
N SER A 42 3.95 -1.79 21.20
CA SER A 42 5.18 -2.37 21.74
C SER A 42 4.94 -3.53 22.72
N SER A 43 3.75 -3.60 23.34
CA SER A 43 3.39 -4.63 24.33
C SER A 43 3.17 -6.02 23.71
N GLY A 44 2.93 -6.08 22.40
CA GLY A 44 2.88 -7.35 21.66
C GLY A 44 1.62 -8.19 21.92
N ILE A 45 0.61 -7.65 22.61
CA ILE A 45 -0.66 -8.35 22.87
C ILE A 45 -1.68 -7.98 21.77
N PRO A 46 -1.96 -8.88 20.81
CA PRO A 46 -3.08 -8.73 19.90
C PRO A 46 -4.38 -8.94 20.68
N VAL A 47 -4.99 -7.85 21.13
CA VAL A 47 -6.33 -7.91 21.69
C VAL A 47 -7.30 -8.06 20.50
N PRO A 48 -8.20 -9.05 20.47
CA PRO A 48 -9.29 -9.08 19.49
C PRO A 48 -10.25 -7.95 19.84
N VAL A 49 -9.95 -6.76 19.33
CA VAL A 49 -10.70 -5.54 19.61
C VAL A 49 -11.67 -5.29 18.47
N PRO A 50 -12.93 -4.88 18.74
CA PRO A 50 -13.75 -4.28 17.69
C PRO A 50 -13.00 -3.14 17.01
N ALA A 51 -12.70 -3.33 15.72
CA ALA A 51 -12.16 -2.31 14.85
C ALA A 51 -13.30 -1.75 14.00
N MET A 52 -13.32 -0.43 13.84
CA MET A 52 -14.19 0.23 12.88
C MET A 52 -13.44 0.35 11.56
N ILE A 53 -14.12 0.07 10.45
CA ILE A 53 -13.61 0.34 9.11
C ILE A 53 -14.48 1.41 8.50
N GLU A 54 -13.83 2.50 8.11
CA GLU A 54 -14.45 3.62 7.44
C GLU A 54 -13.96 3.65 5.99
N LEU A 55 -14.89 3.62 5.04
CA LEU A 55 -14.57 3.81 3.64
C LEU A 55 -14.33 5.29 3.39
N LEU A 56 -13.12 5.65 2.97
CA LEU A 56 -12.73 7.04 2.68
C LEU A 56 -12.94 7.39 1.20
N GLU A 57 -12.72 6.42 0.31
CA GLU A 57 -12.85 6.57 -1.14
C GLU A 57 -13.21 5.21 -1.75
N SER A 58 -14.11 5.19 -2.74
CA SER A 58 -14.37 4.02 -3.56
C SER A 58 -14.60 4.46 -5.00
N SER A 59 -13.54 4.47 -5.79
CA SER A 59 -13.55 4.96 -7.16
C SER A 59 -13.02 3.90 -8.14
N SER A 60 -13.10 4.20 -9.43
CA SER A 60 -12.46 3.38 -10.47
C SER A 60 -10.94 3.51 -10.47
N ALA A 61 -10.38 4.56 -9.86
CA ALA A 61 -8.94 4.75 -9.75
C ALA A 61 -8.34 3.97 -8.57
N ARG A 62 -9.02 3.93 -7.42
CA ARG A 62 -8.58 3.24 -6.20
C ARG A 62 -9.70 3.10 -5.16
N VAL A 63 -9.44 2.28 -4.15
CA VAL A 63 -10.26 2.19 -2.93
C VAL A 63 -9.41 2.62 -1.75
N ARG A 64 -9.94 3.49 -0.89
CA ARG A 64 -9.32 3.89 0.36
C ARG A 64 -10.22 3.60 1.53
N PHE A 65 -9.66 3.00 2.57
CA PHE A 65 -10.37 2.81 3.82
C PHE A 65 -9.45 3.02 5.01
N GLN A 66 -10.03 3.45 6.11
CA GLN A 66 -9.36 3.62 7.38
C GLN A 66 -9.84 2.55 8.35
N ARG A 67 -8.92 1.98 9.12
CA ARG A 67 -9.21 1.16 10.27
C ARG A 67 -8.91 1.96 11.53
N ARG A 68 -9.88 2.03 12.44
CA ARG A 68 -9.75 2.65 13.75
C ARG A 68 -9.94 1.60 14.85
N ASN A 69 -8.95 1.50 15.73
CA ASN A 69 -9.05 0.65 16.91
C ASN A 69 -9.80 1.41 18.02
N LEU A 70 -10.96 0.90 18.45
CA LEU A 70 -11.86 1.59 19.37
C LEU A 70 -11.55 1.36 20.86
N SER A 71 -10.59 0.50 21.21
CA SER A 71 -10.28 0.20 22.63
C SER A 71 -8.85 0.53 23.05
N LEU A 72 -8.08 1.21 22.20
CA LEU A 72 -6.78 1.76 22.60
C LEU A 72 -6.98 3.18 23.16
N PRO A 73 -6.35 3.51 24.31
CA PRO A 73 -6.45 4.84 24.92
C PRO A 73 -5.85 5.95 24.03
N SER A 74 -5.00 5.59 23.08
CA SER A 74 -4.47 6.46 22.03
C SER A 74 -4.81 5.83 20.67
N PRO A 75 -5.83 6.31 19.93
CA PRO A 75 -6.23 5.66 18.69
C PRO A 75 -5.09 5.78 17.68
N ARG A 76 -4.62 4.64 17.17
CA ARG A 76 -3.79 4.61 15.97
C ARG A 76 -4.71 4.55 14.78
N LEU A 77 -4.37 5.31 13.75
CA LEU A 77 -5.07 5.29 12.48
C LEU A 77 -4.24 4.50 11.49
N GLU A 78 -4.89 3.53 10.84
CA GLU A 78 -4.35 2.77 9.73
C GLU A 78 -5.17 3.09 8.50
N GLU A 79 -4.54 3.65 7.48
CA GLU A 79 -5.18 3.93 6.20
C GLU A 79 -4.60 3.01 5.14
N TYR A 80 -5.51 2.44 4.34
CA TYR A 80 -5.19 1.53 3.26
C TYR A 80 -5.62 2.19 1.96
N THR A 81 -4.71 2.21 0.98
CA THR A 81 -4.99 2.61 -0.39
C THR A 81 -4.72 1.43 -1.31
N VAL A 82 -5.77 0.92 -1.96
CA VAL A 82 -5.74 -0.26 -2.82
C VAL A 82 -5.98 0.15 -4.26
N TYR A 83 -5.02 -0.14 -5.13
CA TYR A 83 -5.13 0.12 -6.56
C TYR A 83 -5.58 -1.11 -7.35
N PRO A 84 -6.23 -0.91 -8.51
CA PRO A 84 -6.69 -2.00 -9.38
C PRO A 84 -5.58 -2.94 -9.87
N ASN A 85 -4.31 -2.53 -9.82
CA ASN A 85 -3.16 -3.36 -10.21
C ASN A 85 -2.59 -4.23 -9.06
N GLY A 86 -3.28 -4.27 -7.91
CA GLY A 86 -2.87 -5.07 -6.75
C GLY A 86 -1.83 -4.39 -5.85
N GLN A 87 -1.43 -3.14 -6.13
CA GLN A 87 -0.63 -2.35 -5.19
C GLN A 87 -1.49 -1.94 -3.99
N ILE A 88 -0.98 -2.20 -2.80
CA ILE A 88 -1.61 -1.81 -1.55
C ILE A 88 -0.62 -0.93 -0.80
N PHE A 89 -1.02 0.29 -0.46
CA PHE A 89 -0.24 1.20 0.37
C PHE A 89 -0.90 1.31 1.73
N VAL A 90 -0.07 1.22 2.77
CA VAL A 90 -0.52 1.23 4.16
C VAL A 90 0.16 2.38 4.86
N PHE A 91 -0.63 3.31 5.38
CA PHE A 91 -0.18 4.44 6.14
C PHE A 91 -0.63 4.33 7.60
N ILE A 92 0.31 4.36 8.52
CA ILE A 92 0.07 4.26 9.95
C ILE A 92 0.50 5.58 10.60
N ARG A 93 -0.38 6.15 11.43
CA ARG A 93 -0.07 7.34 12.23
C ARG A 93 -0.65 7.22 13.65
N ALA A 94 0.04 7.78 14.63
CA ALA A 94 -0.49 7.99 15.96
C ALA A 94 -1.32 9.28 15.99
N GLU A 95 -2.50 9.29 16.62
CA GLU A 95 -3.28 10.52 16.83
C GLU A 95 -2.68 11.45 17.90
N GLU A 96 -1.79 10.96 18.77
CA GLU A 96 -1.28 11.75 19.92
C GLU A 96 -0.18 12.75 19.56
N VAL A 97 -0.38 14.00 19.99
CA VAL A 97 0.67 15.02 20.19
C VAL A 97 1.46 14.65 21.44
N GLY A 98 2.45 13.79 21.30
CA GLY A 98 3.33 13.35 22.39
C GLY A 98 4.75 13.08 21.89
N PRO A 99 5.74 12.89 22.79
CA PRO A 99 7.09 12.56 22.37
C PRO A 99 7.06 11.26 21.53
N PRO A 100 7.89 11.17 20.47
CA PRO A 100 7.91 10.01 19.58
C PRO A 100 8.11 8.73 20.40
N LYS A 101 7.11 7.84 20.41
CA LYS A 101 7.21 6.52 21.05
C LYS A 101 8.12 5.64 20.17
N PRO A 102 9.10 4.92 20.76
CA PRO A 102 10.00 4.09 19.98
C PRO A 102 9.25 2.94 19.28
N GLY A 103 9.43 2.86 17.96
CA GLY A 103 9.10 1.70 17.12
C GLY A 103 7.62 1.52 16.78
N MET A 104 7.19 2.03 15.63
CA MET A 104 5.96 1.55 15.00
C MET A 104 6.18 0.14 14.44
N ALA A 105 5.19 -0.73 14.65
CA ALA A 105 5.22 -2.10 14.15
C ALA A 105 3.87 -2.46 13.53
N LEU A 106 3.93 -3.03 12.34
CA LEU A 106 2.85 -3.69 11.63
C LEU A 106 2.75 -5.14 12.11
N LEU A 107 1.54 -5.68 12.25
CA LEU A 107 1.29 -7.10 12.44
C LEU A 107 0.66 -7.70 11.20
N LEU A 108 1.44 -8.48 10.47
CA LEU A 108 0.90 -9.32 9.43
C LEU A 108 0.18 -10.50 10.08
N THR A 109 -1.12 -10.60 9.87
CA THR A 109 -1.92 -11.74 10.32
C THR A 109 -2.48 -12.42 9.09
N THR A 110 -2.37 -13.75 9.01
CA THR A 110 -2.92 -14.50 7.88
C THR A 110 -4.09 -15.36 8.31
N PRO A 111 -5.21 -15.35 7.57
CA PRO A 111 -6.41 -16.07 7.96
C PRO A 111 -6.12 -17.57 8.04
N PHE A 112 -6.49 -18.17 9.17
CA PHE A 112 -6.38 -19.61 9.39
C PHE A 112 -7.54 -20.33 8.70
N PHE A 113 -7.33 -20.78 7.45
CA PHE A 113 -8.28 -21.62 6.74
C PHE A 113 -7.96 -23.11 6.97
N GLY A 114 -8.27 -23.61 8.17
CA GLY A 114 -8.36 -25.05 8.49
C GLY A 114 -7.06 -25.88 8.41
N ASN A 115 -5.99 -25.36 7.83
CA ASN A 115 -4.67 -25.98 7.72
C ASN A 115 -3.57 -24.94 8.01
N PRO A 116 -2.44 -25.33 8.64
CA PRO A 116 -1.35 -24.43 8.99
C PRO A 116 -0.60 -23.93 7.75
N ASN A 117 -1.11 -22.85 7.15
CA ASN A 117 -0.54 -22.15 6.01
C ASN A 117 0.29 -20.96 6.50
N GLY A 118 1.46 -21.26 7.04
CA GLY A 118 2.36 -20.23 7.55
C GLY A 118 3.30 -19.63 6.51
N TRP A 119 4.11 -18.66 6.92
CA TRP A 119 5.04 -17.92 6.06
C TRP A 119 6.48 -18.11 6.50
N ARG A 120 7.38 -18.32 5.54
CA ARG A 120 8.83 -18.25 5.75
C ARG A 120 9.38 -16.93 5.23
N VAL A 121 10.38 -16.39 5.93
CA VAL A 121 11.13 -15.22 5.46
C VAL A 121 12.18 -15.69 4.47
N ILE A 122 12.27 -15.02 3.33
CA ILE A 122 13.27 -15.28 2.31
C ILE A 122 14.30 -14.15 2.34
N SER A 123 15.58 -14.52 2.41
CA SER A 123 16.68 -13.57 2.25
C SER A 123 16.77 -13.14 0.79
N PRO A 124 16.76 -11.83 0.48
CA PRO A 124 16.88 -11.35 -0.89
C PRO A 124 18.23 -11.65 -1.53
N GLU A 125 19.32 -11.70 -0.75
CA GLU A 125 20.69 -11.87 -1.25
C GLU A 125 20.95 -13.28 -1.78
N GLY A 126 20.34 -14.28 -1.15
CA GLY A 126 20.52 -15.70 -1.52
C GLY A 126 19.26 -16.34 -2.09
N ASN A 127 18.12 -15.66 -2.04
CA ASN A 127 16.80 -16.23 -2.32
C ASN A 127 16.53 -17.53 -1.53
N LEU A 128 17.04 -17.57 -0.29
CA LEU A 128 16.99 -18.73 0.59
C LEU A 128 16.21 -18.41 1.87
N PRO A 129 15.55 -19.41 2.48
CA PRO A 129 14.90 -19.22 3.77
C PRO A 129 15.87 -18.72 4.83
N VAL A 130 15.47 -17.69 5.57
CA VAL A 130 16.22 -17.21 6.73
C VAL A 130 16.11 -18.24 7.86
N LYS A 131 17.20 -18.40 8.63
CA LYS A 131 17.27 -19.33 9.75
C LYS A 131 16.12 -19.11 10.76
N PRO A 132 15.39 -20.17 11.16
CA PRO A 132 14.38 -20.09 12.22
C PRO A 132 14.97 -19.56 13.54
N GLY A 133 14.20 -18.74 14.26
CA GLY A 133 14.62 -18.11 15.52
C GLY A 133 15.58 -16.92 15.37
N ALA A 134 15.96 -16.56 14.14
CA ALA A 134 16.77 -15.36 13.90
C ALA A 134 15.90 -14.09 13.88
N THR A 135 16.53 -12.94 14.11
CA THR A 135 15.97 -11.65 13.73
C THR A 135 16.46 -11.31 12.32
N PHE A 136 15.53 -11.06 11.40
CA PHE A 136 15.85 -10.60 10.05
C PHE A 136 15.68 -9.09 9.97
N GLU A 137 16.65 -8.42 9.32
CA GLU A 137 16.63 -6.99 9.03
C GLU A 137 17.02 -6.75 7.56
N GLY A 138 16.05 -6.31 6.75
CA GLY A 138 16.23 -6.17 5.29
C GLY A 138 15.70 -4.85 4.73
N ARG A 139 16.18 -4.46 3.54
CA ARG A 139 15.65 -3.30 2.79
C ARG A 139 14.23 -3.50 2.27
N HIS A 140 13.81 -4.75 2.20
CA HIS A 140 12.47 -5.21 1.93
C HIS A 140 12.27 -6.55 2.65
N LEU A 141 11.01 -6.97 2.79
CA LEU A 141 10.67 -8.26 3.38
C LEU A 141 9.93 -9.11 2.35
N LEU A 142 10.52 -10.25 1.99
CA LEU A 142 9.89 -11.26 1.16
C LEU A 142 9.41 -12.42 2.04
N LEU A 143 8.11 -12.68 2.00
CA LEU A 143 7.49 -13.79 2.69
C LEU A 143 6.97 -14.78 1.65
N SER A 144 7.45 -16.01 1.72
CA SER A 144 6.94 -17.09 0.90
C SER A 144 6.03 -18.00 1.71
N ARG A 145 4.93 -18.43 1.11
CA ARG A 145 3.99 -19.35 1.73
C ARG A 145 4.62 -20.73 1.87
N VAL A 146 4.47 -21.38 3.02
CA VAL A 146 4.95 -22.76 3.19
C VAL A 146 3.99 -23.72 2.46
N PRO A 147 4.46 -24.49 1.45
CA PRO A 147 3.60 -25.43 0.73
C PRO A 147 3.15 -26.59 1.63
N LEU A 148 1.93 -27.09 1.40
CA LEU A 148 1.40 -28.28 2.06
C LEU A 148 1.91 -29.57 1.37
N PRO A 149 2.09 -30.69 2.09
CA PRO A 149 2.65 -31.92 1.53
C PRO A 149 1.80 -32.63 0.47
N GLU A 150 0.51 -32.29 0.31
CA GLU A 150 -0.39 -33.02 -0.58
C GLU A 150 -1.11 -32.08 -1.56
N SER A 151 -0.77 -32.26 -2.84
CA SER A 151 -1.52 -31.93 -4.06
C SER A 151 -2.81 -31.13 -3.92
N TYR A 152 -2.69 -29.80 -3.88
CA TYR A 152 -3.64 -28.88 -4.47
C TYR A 152 -2.85 -27.82 -5.21
N TRP A 153 -3.32 -27.39 -6.38
CA TRP A 153 -2.73 -26.31 -7.17
C TRP A 153 -2.35 -25.12 -6.27
N VAL A 154 -1.07 -25.03 -5.91
CA VAL A 154 -0.53 -24.00 -5.04
C VAL A 154 -0.34 -22.77 -5.90
N VAL A 155 -1.24 -21.79 -5.77
CA VAL A 155 -0.94 -20.45 -6.28
C VAL A 155 0.09 -19.84 -5.33
N PRO A 156 1.30 -19.48 -5.79
CA PRO A 156 2.32 -18.89 -4.94
C PRO A 156 1.98 -17.43 -4.72
N ASP A 157 1.23 -17.12 -3.67
CA ASP A 157 1.03 -15.73 -3.28
C ASP A 157 2.21 -15.33 -2.38
N ASP A 158 3.37 -15.01 -2.95
CA ASP A 158 4.46 -14.42 -2.16
C ASP A 158 4.05 -12.99 -1.74
N LEU A 159 4.36 -12.60 -0.50
CA LEU A 159 4.13 -11.25 -0.02
C LEU A 159 5.44 -10.47 -0.03
N LEU A 160 5.45 -9.34 -0.72
CA LEU A 160 6.55 -8.38 -0.70
C LEU A 160 6.11 -7.14 0.05
N LEU A 161 6.89 -6.77 1.08
CA LEU A 161 6.73 -5.51 1.80
C LEU A 161 7.93 -4.60 1.54
N LEU A 162 7.64 -3.34 1.22
CA LEU A 162 8.62 -2.30 0.93
C LEU A 162 8.38 -1.13 1.87
N PRO A 163 9.37 -0.65 2.64
CA PRO A 163 9.20 0.55 3.45
C PRO A 163 9.21 1.79 2.55
N GLY A 164 8.37 2.79 2.86
CA GLY A 164 8.25 4.02 2.07
C GLY A 164 9.51 4.86 2.04
N GLN A 165 10.16 5.03 3.19
CA GLN A 165 11.33 5.88 3.30
C GLN A 165 12.59 5.22 2.71
N ALA A 166 13.32 5.96 1.88
CA ALA A 166 14.61 5.51 1.35
C ALA A 166 15.61 5.22 2.48
N GLY A 167 16.32 4.10 2.36
CA GLY A 167 17.27 3.63 3.38
C GLY A 167 16.64 2.85 4.55
N ALA A 168 15.31 2.94 4.72
CA ALA A 168 14.59 2.24 5.77
C ALA A 168 14.74 0.71 5.68
N ARG A 169 14.75 0.07 6.86
CA ARG A 169 14.86 -1.38 7.01
C ARG A 169 13.66 -1.94 7.76
N LEU A 170 13.14 -3.05 7.25
CA LEU A 170 12.08 -3.84 7.88
C LEU A 170 12.73 -4.92 8.74
N ILE A 171 12.24 -5.05 9.97
CA ILE A 171 12.72 -5.98 10.97
C ILE A 171 11.59 -6.95 11.33
N THR A 172 11.88 -8.25 11.33
CA THR A 172 10.95 -9.29 11.79
C THR A 172 11.70 -10.39 12.52
N HIS A 173 11.08 -10.93 13.56
CA HIS A 173 11.51 -12.21 14.13
C HIS A 173 11.08 -13.37 13.23
N VAL A 174 11.98 -14.30 12.95
CA VAL A 174 11.69 -15.51 12.18
C VAL A 174 11.19 -16.59 13.14
N PRO A 175 9.96 -17.09 12.98
CA PRO A 175 9.41 -18.11 13.88
C PRO A 175 10.25 -19.40 13.83
N LEU A 176 10.32 -20.10 14.97
CA LEU A 176 10.96 -21.43 15.05
C LEU A 176 10.25 -22.45 14.16
N ASP A 177 8.91 -22.40 14.13
CA ASP A 177 8.10 -23.15 13.18
C ASP A 177 7.29 -22.17 12.32
N PRO A 178 7.62 -22.01 11.02
CA PRO A 178 6.89 -21.13 10.14
C PRO A 178 5.44 -21.57 9.94
N ARG A 179 5.09 -22.86 10.09
CA ARG A 179 3.72 -23.38 9.90
C ARG A 179 2.77 -22.93 11.00
N LEU A 180 3.29 -22.70 12.20
CA LEU A 180 2.52 -22.25 13.36
C LEU A 180 2.45 -20.72 13.46
N ALA A 181 3.12 -19.99 12.56
CA ALA A 181 3.16 -18.54 12.56
C ALA A 181 1.93 -17.93 11.87
N ILE A 182 0.82 -17.86 12.60
CA ILE A 182 -0.43 -17.20 12.16
C ILE A 182 -0.29 -15.67 12.19
N ARG A 183 0.59 -15.16 13.06
CA ARG A 183 0.86 -13.74 13.28
C ARG A 183 2.35 -13.48 13.14
N ARG A 184 2.69 -12.37 12.47
CA ARG A 184 4.07 -11.93 12.27
C ARG A 184 4.18 -10.43 12.49
N ARG A 185 4.99 -10.03 13.46
CA ARG A 185 5.31 -8.63 13.72
C ARG A 185 6.44 -8.17 12.80
N VAL A 186 6.21 -7.06 12.10
CA VAL A 186 7.15 -6.36 11.24
C VAL A 186 7.31 -4.95 11.76
N SER A 187 8.50 -4.57 12.22
CA SER A 187 8.81 -3.21 12.64
C SER A 187 9.70 -2.51 11.62
N CYS A 188 9.73 -1.19 11.67
CA CYS A 188 10.66 -0.39 10.89
C CYS A 188 11.26 0.70 11.79
N GLU A 189 12.49 0.50 12.26
CA GLU A 189 13.13 1.43 13.20
C GLU A 189 13.32 2.84 12.63
N GLN A 190 13.45 2.94 11.31
CA GLN A 190 13.70 4.19 10.60
C GLN A 190 12.41 4.87 10.11
N SER A 191 11.24 4.25 10.33
CA SER A 191 9.96 4.84 9.95
C SER A 191 9.61 6.02 10.87
N GLY A 192 9.92 7.22 10.37
CA GLY A 192 9.30 8.48 10.74
C GLY A 192 9.60 9.02 12.14
N LYS A 193 10.49 10.03 12.20
CA LYS A 193 10.36 11.10 13.21
C LYS A 193 8.89 11.53 13.26
N GLY A 194 8.24 11.44 14.42
CA GLY A 194 6.84 11.85 14.59
C GLY A 194 5.79 10.74 14.55
N GLY A 195 6.18 9.45 14.59
CA GLY A 195 5.22 8.35 14.75
C GLY A 195 4.33 8.15 13.53
N ARG A 196 4.96 8.06 12.35
CA ARG A 196 4.32 7.77 11.07
C ARG A 196 5.10 6.67 10.34
N MET A 197 4.41 5.79 9.65
CA MET A 197 5.01 4.71 8.87
C MET A 197 4.19 4.47 7.58
N ALA A 198 4.88 4.36 6.45
CA ALA A 198 4.28 3.97 5.18
C ALA A 198 4.95 2.69 4.66
N VAL A 199 4.15 1.76 4.14
CA VAL A 199 4.61 0.51 3.53
C VAL A 199 3.80 0.23 2.27
N GLN A 200 4.49 -0.16 1.21
CA GLN A 200 3.84 -0.80 0.06
C GLN A 200 3.84 -2.33 0.28
N LEU A 201 2.65 -2.93 0.18
CA LEU A 201 2.42 -4.35 0.10
C LEU A 201 2.12 -4.74 -1.36
N ARG A 202 2.75 -5.81 -1.81
CA ARG A 202 2.46 -6.46 -3.09
C ARG A 202 2.21 -7.95 -2.88
N ILE A 203 1.20 -8.46 -3.57
CA ILE A 203 0.87 -9.87 -3.67
C ILE A 203 1.14 -10.25 -5.12
N THR A 204 2.17 -11.07 -5.38
CA THR A 204 2.51 -11.43 -6.76
C THR A 204 2.83 -12.92 -6.89
N PRO A 205 2.66 -13.51 -8.10
CA PRO A 205 3.23 -14.81 -8.39
C PRO A 205 4.77 -14.77 -8.28
N SER A 206 5.36 -15.90 -7.92
CA SER A 206 6.55 -15.98 -7.05
C SER A 206 7.72 -15.02 -7.35
N PHE A 207 8.07 -14.19 -6.37
CA PHE A 207 9.32 -13.43 -6.39
C PHE A 207 10.54 -14.33 -6.23
N LEU A 208 10.33 -15.55 -5.72
CA LEU A 208 11.32 -16.62 -5.68
C LEU A 208 11.88 -16.96 -7.07
N GLU A 209 11.14 -16.71 -8.15
CA GLU A 209 11.63 -16.96 -9.51
C GLU A 209 12.33 -15.74 -10.14
N LYS A 210 12.14 -14.53 -9.56
CA LYS A 210 12.63 -13.26 -10.11
C LYS A 210 13.06 -12.30 -8.99
N PRO A 211 14.18 -12.57 -8.27
CA PRO A 211 14.64 -11.73 -7.16
C PRO A 211 14.88 -10.27 -7.57
N ASP A 212 15.33 -10.03 -8.80
CA ASP A 212 15.53 -8.67 -9.35
C ASP A 212 14.25 -7.84 -9.39
N LEU A 213 13.07 -8.48 -9.44
CA LEU A 213 11.79 -7.79 -9.52
C LEU A 213 11.46 -7.08 -8.19
N ALA A 214 11.81 -7.68 -7.05
CA ALA A 214 11.61 -7.07 -5.74
C ALA A 214 12.44 -5.78 -5.60
N GLU A 215 13.70 -5.81 -6.06
CA GLU A 215 14.58 -4.64 -6.05
C GLU A 215 14.12 -3.56 -7.04
N LYS A 216 13.59 -3.94 -8.22
CA LYS A 216 12.96 -2.98 -9.16
C LYS A 216 11.76 -2.28 -8.54
N TYR A 217 10.88 -3.03 -7.87
CA TYR A 217 9.72 -2.42 -7.19
C TYR A 217 10.14 -1.54 -6.01
N ARG A 218 11.14 -1.97 -5.23
CA ARG A 218 11.72 -1.17 -4.15
C ARG A 218 12.29 0.14 -4.69
N GLY A 219 13.10 0.07 -5.74
CA GLY A 219 13.68 1.25 -6.40
C GLY A 219 12.60 2.20 -6.92
N ALA A 220 11.59 1.68 -7.63
CA ALA A 220 10.49 2.49 -8.13
C ALA A 220 9.60 3.11 -7.03
N TYR A 221 9.57 2.55 -5.81
CA TYR A 221 8.79 3.12 -4.70
C TYR A 221 9.61 4.14 -3.89
N GLN A 222 10.88 3.83 -3.58
CA GLN A 222 11.74 4.65 -2.71
C GLN A 222 12.49 5.77 -3.45
N ASP A 223 12.56 5.69 -4.78
CA ASP A 223 13.03 6.77 -5.65
C ASP A 223 11.87 7.12 -6.58
N PRO A 224 10.86 7.88 -6.12
CA PRO A 224 9.67 8.18 -6.92
C PRO A 224 10.02 9.04 -8.15
N ALA A 225 9.11 9.05 -9.12
CA ALA A 225 9.23 9.92 -10.28
C ALA A 225 9.23 11.40 -9.86
N LYS A 226 9.85 12.27 -10.65
CA LYS A 226 9.75 13.72 -10.42
C LYS A 226 8.52 14.28 -11.10
N LEU A 227 7.69 15.01 -10.36
CA LEU A 227 6.56 15.74 -10.90
C LEU A 227 6.86 17.25 -10.89
N THR A 228 6.61 17.93 -12.01
CA THR A 228 6.72 19.38 -12.11
C THR A 228 5.40 19.95 -12.58
N ALA A 229 4.80 20.87 -11.83
CA ALA A 229 3.60 21.56 -12.24
C ALA A 229 3.95 22.81 -13.07
N GLN A 230 3.24 23.03 -14.18
CA GLN A 230 3.44 24.25 -14.98
C GLN A 230 2.86 25.50 -14.28
N SER A 231 1.81 25.28 -13.50
CA SER A 231 1.15 26.26 -12.62
C SER A 231 0.78 25.57 -11.30
N GLY A 232 0.53 26.36 -10.25
CA GLY A 232 0.28 25.81 -8.92
C GLY A 232 1.56 25.29 -8.25
N ASN A 233 1.41 24.40 -7.27
CA ASN A 233 2.52 23.90 -6.46
C ASN A 233 2.45 22.37 -6.27
N LEU A 234 3.62 21.74 -6.21
CA LEU A 234 3.77 20.40 -5.66
C LEU A 234 3.45 20.44 -4.15
N VAL A 235 2.66 19.48 -3.66
CA VAL A 235 2.28 19.40 -2.24
C VAL A 235 3.26 18.47 -1.54
N ILE A 236 4.07 19.03 -0.64
CA ILE A 236 5.15 18.34 0.08
C ILE A 236 4.86 18.13 1.58
N ASP A 237 3.66 18.53 2.01
CA ASP A 237 3.17 18.45 3.37
C ASP A 237 1.91 17.57 3.49
N ASP A 238 1.61 16.80 2.44
CA ASP A 238 0.51 15.84 2.47
C ASP A 238 0.78 14.79 3.58
N PRO A 239 -0.20 14.38 4.41
CA PRO A 239 0.07 13.62 5.62
C PRO A 239 0.89 12.33 5.43
N GLY A 240 0.75 11.69 4.26
CA GLY A 240 1.46 10.46 3.89
C GLY A 240 2.75 10.67 3.10
N ASP A 241 3.15 11.92 2.82
CA ASP A 241 4.48 12.29 2.31
C ASP A 241 5.45 12.37 3.50
N LEU A 242 6.31 11.36 3.63
CA LEU A 242 7.18 11.17 4.78
C LEU A 242 8.50 11.93 4.67
N ASN A 243 8.90 12.32 3.46
CA ASN A 243 10.21 12.91 3.17
C ASN A 243 10.12 14.31 2.53
N SER A 244 8.90 14.81 2.30
CA SER A 244 8.58 16.09 1.67
C SER A 244 9.11 16.23 0.24
N ASP A 245 9.07 15.15 -0.54
CA ASP A 245 9.48 15.15 -1.95
C ASP A 245 8.31 15.30 -2.95
N GLY A 246 7.07 15.35 -2.46
CA GLY A 246 5.84 15.49 -3.24
C GLY A 246 5.23 14.17 -3.73
N PHE A 247 5.81 13.03 -3.34
CA PHE A 247 5.22 11.71 -3.49
C PHE A 247 4.71 11.24 -2.12
N ASN A 248 3.40 11.02 -2.01
CA ASN A 248 2.81 10.48 -0.80
C ASN A 248 3.04 8.97 -0.76
N GLU A 249 3.97 8.49 0.08
CA GLU A 249 4.27 7.07 0.21
C GLU A 249 3.13 6.26 0.83
N GLY A 250 2.27 6.89 1.62
CA GLY A 250 1.08 6.29 2.23
C GLY A 250 -0.07 6.02 1.26
N GLU A 251 -0.16 6.76 0.17
CA GLU A 251 -1.17 6.62 -0.88
C GLU A 251 -0.58 6.15 -2.21
N GLY A 252 0.73 6.19 -2.41
CA GLY A 252 1.39 5.80 -3.66
C GLY A 252 1.12 6.73 -4.84
N CYS A 253 0.96 8.04 -4.59
CA CYS A 253 0.64 9.02 -5.63
C CYS A 253 1.38 10.34 -5.43
N HIS A 254 1.58 11.06 -6.53
CA HIS A 254 2.06 12.45 -6.47
C HIS A 254 0.91 13.41 -6.22
N VAL A 255 1.16 14.48 -5.47
CA VAL A 255 0.11 15.45 -5.10
C VAL A 255 0.47 16.84 -5.59
N VAL A 256 -0.44 17.48 -6.31
CA VAL A 256 -0.30 18.86 -6.80
C VAL A 256 -1.52 19.70 -6.43
N ARG A 257 -1.32 20.99 -6.18
CA ARG A 257 -2.37 21.94 -5.83
C ARG A 257 -2.44 23.09 -6.81
N GLY A 258 -3.64 23.43 -7.28
CA GLY A 258 -3.86 24.56 -8.20
C GLY A 258 -3.29 24.35 -9.60
N ALA A 259 -2.89 23.11 -9.93
CA ALA A 259 -2.32 22.74 -11.21
C ALA A 259 -3.38 22.05 -12.09
N ARG A 260 -3.32 22.29 -13.40
CA ARG A 260 -4.04 21.49 -14.41
C ARG A 260 -3.10 20.74 -15.35
N ALA A 261 -1.84 21.14 -15.41
CA ALA A 261 -0.83 20.56 -16.27
C ALA A 261 0.41 20.20 -15.45
N VAL A 262 0.85 18.95 -15.59
CA VAL A 262 2.01 18.41 -14.87
C VAL A 262 2.89 17.58 -15.79
N GLU A 263 4.18 17.87 -15.76
CA GLU A 263 5.20 17.05 -16.42
C GLU A 263 5.69 15.99 -15.42
N PHE A 264 5.46 14.73 -15.76
CA PHE A 264 5.89 13.57 -14.99
C PHE A 264 7.15 12.99 -15.63
N ARG A 265 8.23 12.83 -14.85
CA ARG A 265 9.53 12.32 -15.30
C ARG A 265 9.88 11.04 -14.56
N ALA A 266 9.98 9.92 -15.28
CA ALA A 266 10.12 8.59 -14.69
C ALA A 266 11.43 8.39 -13.91
N GLY A 267 12.51 9.11 -14.24
CA GLY A 267 13.81 8.90 -13.59
C GLY A 267 14.43 7.56 -13.97
N ALA A 268 15.06 6.87 -13.02
CA ALA A 268 15.83 5.64 -13.29
C ALA A 268 14.99 4.37 -13.48
N TYR A 269 13.69 4.42 -13.16
CA TYR A 269 12.81 3.25 -13.16
C TYR A 269 11.57 3.47 -14.02
N ASP A 270 11.09 2.37 -14.62
CA ASP A 270 9.77 2.34 -15.26
C ASP A 270 8.67 2.66 -14.24
N ARG A 271 7.71 3.49 -14.65
CA ARG A 271 6.58 3.89 -13.83
C ARG A 271 5.31 3.32 -14.43
N ALA A 272 4.96 2.13 -13.94
CA ALA A 272 3.69 1.49 -14.25
C ALA A 272 2.58 2.13 -13.42
N ASP A 273 1.49 2.47 -14.11
CA ASP A 273 0.28 3.08 -13.59
C ASP A 273 0.48 4.27 -12.64
N PRO A 274 1.22 5.32 -13.05
CA PRO A 274 1.44 6.48 -12.20
C PRO A 274 0.10 7.15 -11.83
N VAL A 275 0.02 7.62 -10.59
CA VAL A 275 -1.17 8.23 -10.01
C VAL A 275 -0.85 9.65 -9.59
N ILE A 276 -1.70 10.59 -9.99
CA ILE A 276 -1.57 12.01 -9.70
C ILE A 276 -2.87 12.49 -9.05
N LYS A 277 -2.75 13.05 -7.85
CA LYS A 277 -3.81 13.70 -7.10
C LYS A 277 -3.74 15.20 -7.35
N PHE A 278 -4.78 15.72 -8.01
CA PHE A 278 -4.93 17.15 -8.30
C PHE A 278 -5.89 17.78 -7.29
N VAL A 279 -5.35 18.62 -6.41
CA VAL A 279 -6.11 19.37 -5.41
C VAL A 279 -6.42 20.76 -5.94
N SER A 280 -7.70 21.13 -5.89
CA SER A 280 -8.25 22.38 -6.42
C SER A 280 -7.74 22.70 -7.85
N PRO A 281 -7.86 21.79 -8.83
CA PRO A 281 -7.37 22.03 -10.21
C PRO A 281 -8.13 23.18 -10.90
N GLY A 282 -9.27 23.61 -10.35
CA GLY A 282 -10.08 24.70 -10.90
C GLY A 282 -10.85 24.31 -12.17
N VAL A 283 -10.90 23.02 -12.51
CA VAL A 283 -11.75 22.49 -13.60
C VAL A 283 -13.19 22.36 -13.10
N VAL A 284 -14.16 22.43 -14.03
CA VAL A 284 -15.59 22.25 -13.75
C VAL A 284 -16.05 20.99 -14.45
N GLY A 285 -16.75 20.10 -13.73
CA GLY A 285 -17.14 18.79 -14.27
C GLY A 285 -15.97 17.81 -14.36
N LEU A 286 -16.10 16.75 -15.16
CA LEU A 286 -15.00 15.82 -15.40
C LEU A 286 -14.24 16.30 -16.65
N PRO A 287 -12.97 16.75 -16.52
CA PRO A 287 -12.21 17.26 -17.66
C PRO A 287 -11.78 16.13 -18.60
N ASP A 288 -11.47 16.49 -19.84
CA ASP A 288 -10.71 15.66 -20.75
C ASP A 288 -9.25 15.57 -20.26
N VAL A 289 -8.67 14.39 -20.41
CA VAL A 289 -7.25 14.16 -20.12
C VAL A 289 -6.48 14.22 -21.42
N ARG A 290 -5.48 15.09 -21.49
CA ARG A 290 -4.49 15.09 -22.58
C ARG A 290 -3.16 14.58 -22.09
N ILE A 291 -2.49 13.83 -22.96
CA ILE A 291 -1.13 13.34 -22.77
C ILE A 291 -0.30 13.75 -23.95
N ASP A 292 0.79 14.46 -23.68
CA ASP A 292 1.72 14.97 -24.69
C ASP A 292 0.98 15.73 -25.81
N GLY A 293 -0.01 16.52 -25.41
CA GLY A 293 -0.81 17.36 -26.30
C GLY A 293 -1.89 16.61 -27.09
N ARG A 294 -2.17 15.33 -26.84
CA ARG A 294 -3.24 14.55 -27.49
C ARG A 294 -4.30 14.13 -26.48
N ILE A 295 -5.58 14.15 -26.87
CA ILE A 295 -6.66 13.61 -26.03
C ILE A 295 -6.39 12.12 -25.81
N ALA A 296 -6.31 11.71 -24.54
CA ALA A 296 -6.09 10.33 -24.16
C ALA A 296 -7.37 9.52 -24.35
N ASN A 297 -7.21 8.26 -24.76
CA ASN A 297 -8.34 7.32 -24.80
C ASN A 297 -8.80 7.06 -23.36
N SER A 298 -10.12 7.06 -23.13
CA SER A 298 -10.71 6.79 -21.81
C SER A 298 -10.40 5.39 -21.26
N SER A 299 -9.97 4.44 -22.10
CA SER A 299 -9.45 3.15 -21.64
C SER A 299 -8.04 3.23 -21.05
N SER A 300 -7.29 4.29 -21.37
CA SER A 300 -5.90 4.47 -20.96
C SER A 300 -5.75 5.16 -19.61
N TYR A 301 -6.83 5.58 -18.96
CA TYR A 301 -6.77 6.16 -17.63
C TYR A 301 -8.04 5.91 -16.81
N ASN A 302 -7.95 6.09 -15.50
CA ASN A 302 -9.09 6.28 -14.62
C ASN A 302 -9.03 7.70 -14.07
N LEU A 303 -10.12 8.45 -14.24
CA LEU A 303 -10.26 9.80 -13.72
C LEU A 303 -11.53 9.88 -12.89
N CYS A 304 -11.41 10.35 -11.65
CA CYS A 304 -12.55 10.46 -10.75
C CYS A 304 -12.35 11.56 -9.71
N TRP A 305 -13.45 12.16 -9.28
CA TRP A 305 -13.47 13.03 -8.12
C TRP A 305 -13.40 12.20 -6.84
N GLU A 306 -12.38 12.43 -6.00
CA GLU A 306 -12.32 11.92 -4.61
C GLU A 306 -13.20 12.79 -3.70
N ARG A 307 -13.16 14.11 -3.91
CA ARG A 307 -13.96 15.13 -3.21
C ARG A 307 -14.34 16.24 -4.19
N HIS A 308 -15.13 17.20 -3.75
CA HIS A 308 -15.60 18.33 -4.57
C HIS A 308 -14.47 19.16 -5.21
N ASP A 309 -13.26 19.13 -4.66
CA ASP A 309 -12.10 19.88 -5.13
C ASP A 309 -10.90 19.00 -5.47
N THR A 310 -10.99 17.68 -5.35
CA THR A 310 -9.84 16.78 -5.49
C THR A 310 -10.11 15.71 -6.53
N LEU A 311 -9.29 15.70 -7.58
CA LEU A 311 -9.40 14.79 -8.73
C LEU A 311 -8.21 13.81 -8.73
N ILE A 312 -8.50 12.53 -8.91
CA ILE A 312 -7.47 11.48 -9.01
C ILE A 312 -7.37 11.03 -10.46
N LEU A 313 -6.19 11.15 -11.03
CA LEU A 313 -5.82 10.59 -12.32
C LEU A 313 -4.90 9.40 -12.10
N ARG A 314 -5.34 8.19 -12.48
CA ARG A 314 -4.49 7.02 -12.63
C ARG A 314 -4.28 6.75 -14.11
N TRP A 315 -3.03 6.77 -14.57
CA TRP A 315 -2.69 6.31 -15.91
C TRP A 315 -2.71 4.78 -15.96
N ASN A 316 -3.20 4.18 -17.03
CA ASN A 316 -3.23 2.72 -17.26
C ASN A 316 -2.14 2.37 -18.28
N GLY A 317 -0.89 2.50 -17.87
CA GLY A 317 0.25 2.31 -18.75
C GLY A 317 1.58 2.56 -18.07
N THR A 318 2.66 2.39 -18.81
CA THR A 318 4.02 2.55 -18.30
C THR A 318 4.68 3.77 -18.92
N ILE A 319 5.23 4.66 -18.09
CA ILE A 319 6.20 5.65 -18.53
C ILE A 319 7.59 5.01 -18.36
N PRO A 320 8.35 4.77 -19.44
CA PRO A 320 9.61 4.05 -19.35
C PRO A 320 10.67 4.88 -18.60
N ALA A 321 11.66 4.20 -18.02
CA ALA A 321 12.84 4.84 -17.42
C ALA A 321 13.48 5.85 -18.39
N GLY A 322 13.86 7.02 -17.87
CA GLY A 322 14.33 8.17 -18.65
C GLY A 322 13.25 8.92 -19.43
N GLY A 323 12.04 8.36 -19.51
CA GLY A 323 10.88 8.95 -20.18
C GLY A 323 10.24 10.09 -19.41
N ARG A 324 9.40 10.83 -20.12
CA ARG A 324 8.54 11.87 -19.57
C ARG A 324 7.19 11.89 -20.27
N SER A 325 6.17 12.35 -19.57
CA SER A 325 4.84 12.60 -20.12
C SER A 325 4.25 13.87 -19.51
N LEU A 326 3.62 14.69 -20.35
CA LEU A 326 2.85 15.86 -19.92
C LEU A 326 1.38 15.47 -19.80
N PHE A 327 0.84 15.51 -18.59
CA PHE A 327 -0.58 15.31 -18.32
C PHE A 327 -1.27 16.67 -18.19
N THR A 328 -2.38 16.88 -18.91
CA THR A 328 -3.19 18.10 -18.83
C THR A 328 -4.67 17.77 -18.63
N LEU A 329 -5.33 18.52 -17.76
CA LEU A 329 -6.78 18.50 -17.52
C LEU A 329 -7.42 19.71 -18.23
N GLU A 330 -8.30 19.46 -19.22
CA GLU A 330 -9.01 20.49 -20.00
C GLU A 330 -10.54 20.32 -19.97
#